data_AF-A0A935E1A9-F1
#
_entry.id   AF-A0A935E1A9-F1
#
_cell.length_a   1.000
_cell.length_b   1.000
_cell.length_c   1.000
_cell.angle_alpha   90.00
_cell.angle_beta   90.00
_cell.angle_gamma   90.00
#
_symmetry.space_group_name_H-M   'P 1'
#
loop_
_entity.id
_entity.type
_entity.pdbx_description
1 polymer ?
#
loop_
_entity_poly.entity_id
_entity_poly.type
_entity_poly.pdbx_seq_one_letter_code
_entity_poly.pdbx_strand_id
1 'polypeptide(L)'
;MNRIRLRLDDEGDDDPLLSLVNLIDVFLVLVAALLLAVARDPATGASRRVAEAKKVERFQGEGATTSVEGGVRAGTAYRLPDGSLVVVPE
;
A
#
# COMPACT_ATOMS: atom_id res chain seq x y z
N MET A 1 -52.13 11.65 -55.10
CA MET A 1 -50.89 11.05 -55.61
C MET A 1 -49.93 10.87 -54.44
N ASN A 2 -49.67 9.60 -54.14
CA ASN A 2 -48.72 8.98 -53.20
C ASN A 2 -48.21 9.76 -51.98
N ARG A 3 -48.71 9.27 -50.82
CA ARG A 3 -47.98 9.16 -49.55
C ARG A 3 -46.72 8.30 -49.77
N ILE A 4 -45.72 8.49 -48.90
CA ILE A 4 -44.43 7.77 -48.84
C ILE A 4 -43.30 8.47 -49.64
N ARG A 5 -42.81 9.59 -49.10
CA ARG A 5 -41.36 9.82 -49.03
C ARG A 5 -40.95 9.22 -47.67
N LEU A 6 -40.74 7.91 -47.53
CA LEU A 6 -39.40 7.29 -47.59
C LEU A 6 -38.37 8.32 -47.08
N ARG A 7 -38.23 8.58 -45.78
CA ARG A 7 -37.76 7.70 -44.68
C ARG A 7 -36.51 6.90 -45.03
N LEU A 8 -35.56 7.56 -45.66
CA LEU A 8 -34.18 7.10 -45.87
C LEU A 8 -33.30 8.35 -45.85
N ASP A 9 -33.07 8.90 -44.66
CA ASP A 9 -31.97 9.82 -44.31
C ASP A 9 -31.85 9.87 -42.76
N ASP A 10 -32.19 8.77 -42.09
CA ASP A 10 -31.94 8.56 -40.64
C ASP A 10 -30.63 7.74 -40.46
N GLU A 11 -29.80 7.71 -41.50
CA GLU A 11 -28.50 7.02 -41.57
C GLU A 11 -27.33 8.02 -41.53
N GLY A 12 -27.57 9.24 -41.06
CA GLY A 12 -26.54 10.26 -40.88
C GLY A 12 -25.71 10.01 -39.64
N ASP A 13 -24.76 9.08 -39.76
CA ASP A 13 -23.50 8.98 -39.02
C ASP A 13 -23.55 9.38 -37.54
N ASP A 14 -23.65 8.37 -36.66
CA ASP A 14 -23.10 8.50 -35.31
C ASP A 14 -21.62 8.90 -35.48
N ASP A 15 -21.30 10.19 -35.30
CA ASP A 15 -19.93 10.68 -35.45
C ASP A 15 -19.04 9.89 -34.48
N PRO A 16 -18.12 9.05 -35.00
CA PRO A 16 -17.30 8.20 -34.16
C PRO A 16 -16.42 9.04 -33.21
N LEU A 17 -16.14 10.30 -33.57
CA LEU A 17 -15.41 11.23 -32.71
C LEU A 17 -16.27 11.70 -31.53
N LEU A 18 -17.57 11.94 -31.72
CA LEU A 18 -18.47 12.28 -30.61
C LEU A 18 -18.58 11.14 -29.60
N SER A 19 -18.64 9.89 -30.10
CA SER A 19 -18.61 8.70 -29.24
C SER A 19 -17.25 8.50 -28.53
N LEU A 20 -16.14 8.82 -29.20
CA LEU A 20 -14.79 8.75 -28.62
C LEU A 20 -14.60 9.77 -27.48
N VAL A 21 -15.13 10.99 -27.62
CA VAL A 21 -15.03 12.02 -26.57
C VAL A 21 -15.70 11.55 -25.28
N ASN A 22 -16.88 10.93 -25.37
CA ASN A 22 -17.56 10.36 -24.21
C ASN A 22 -16.78 9.18 -23.59
N LEU A 23 -16.11 8.35 -24.42
CA LEU A 23 -15.24 7.28 -23.93
C LEU A 23 -14.01 7.83 -23.20
N ILE A 24 -13.41 8.91 -23.70
CA ILE A 24 -12.27 9.56 -23.07
C ILE A 24 -12.65 10.07 -21.68
N ASP A 25 -13.82 10.69 -21.53
CA ASP A 25 -14.27 11.19 -20.21
C ASP A 25 -14.36 10.05 -19.18
N VAL A 26 -15.04 8.94 -19.53
CA VAL A 26 -15.14 7.75 -18.67
C VAL A 26 -13.76 7.12 -18.39
N PHE A 27 -12.87 7.08 -19.39
CA PHE A 27 -11.52 6.56 -19.24
C PHE A 27 -10.69 7.41 -18.26
N LEU A 28 -10.78 8.74 -18.35
CA LEU A 28 -10.09 9.65 -17.44
C LEU A 28 -10.61 9.50 -15.99
N VAL A 29 -11.90 9.25 -15.80
CA VAL A 29 -12.46 8.93 -14.47
C VAL A 29 -11.86 7.66 -13.89
N LEU A 30 -11.68 6.61 -14.70
CA LEU A 30 -11.03 5.37 -14.27
C LEU A 30 -9.56 5.60 -13.90
N VAL A 31 -8.82 6.36 -14.71
CA VAL A 31 -7.43 6.73 -14.41
C VAL A 31 -7.35 7.54 -13.11
N ALA A 32 -8.23 8.53 -12.92
CA ALA A 32 -8.26 9.34 -11.70
C ALA A 32 -8.59 8.50 -10.45
N ALA A 33 -9.53 7.56 -10.56
CA ALA A 33 -9.85 6.62 -9.48
C ALA A 33 -8.67 5.71 -9.14
N LEU A 34 -7.95 5.22 -10.16
CA LEU A 34 -6.74 4.41 -9.97
C LEU A 34 -5.60 5.21 -9.33
N LEU A 35 -5.35 6.43 -9.80
CA LEU A 35 -4.37 7.33 -9.20
C LEU A 35 -4.72 7.66 -7.75
N LEU A 36 -6.00 7.87 -7.44
CA LEU A 36 -6.48 8.08 -6.08
C LEU A 36 -6.30 6.83 -5.20
N ALA A 37 -6.53 5.63 -5.73
CA ALA A 37 -6.29 4.38 -5.01
C ALA A 37 -4.80 4.20 -4.67
N VAL A 38 -3.91 4.44 -5.62
CA VAL A 38 -2.45 4.39 -5.42
C VAL A 38 -1.99 5.48 -4.45
N ALA A 39 -2.54 6.69 -4.55
CA ALA A 39 -2.19 7.79 -3.65
C ALA A 39 -2.64 7.56 -2.21
N ARG A 40 -3.74 6.82 -2.01
CA ARG A 40 -4.27 6.48 -0.67
C ARG A 40 -3.51 5.35 0.01
N ASP A 41 -2.93 4.43 -0.77
CA ASP A 41 -2.16 3.31 -0.23
C ASP A 41 -0.74 3.25 -0.82
N PRO A 42 0.24 3.95 -0.23
CA PRO A 42 1.65 3.84 -0.63
C PRO A 42 2.29 2.48 -0.30
N ALA A 43 1.56 1.44 0.06
CA ALA A 43 2.10 0.21 0.64
C ALA A 43 2.19 -1.00 -0.33
N THR A 44 2.69 -0.84 -1.55
CA THR A 44 3.40 -1.94 -2.25
C THR A 44 4.90 -1.98 -1.94
N GLY A 45 5.32 -1.23 -0.92
CA GLY A 45 6.66 -1.24 -0.35
C GLY A 45 6.63 -1.27 1.18
N ALA A 46 5.64 -1.94 1.77
CA ALA A 46 5.71 -2.32 3.18
C ALA A 46 6.81 -3.38 3.35
N SER A 47 8.07 -2.93 3.21
CA SER A 47 9.08 -3.21 4.22
C SER A 47 8.37 -2.94 5.53
N ARG A 48 7.83 -4.02 6.11
CA ARG A 48 7.35 -4.08 7.48
C ARG A 48 8.50 -3.45 8.24
N ARG A 49 8.34 -2.16 8.58
CA ARG A 49 9.34 -1.44 9.34
C ARG A 49 9.46 -2.28 10.59
N VAL A 50 10.54 -3.07 10.67
CA VAL A 50 11.00 -3.65 11.91
C VAL A 50 11.07 -2.42 12.79
N ALA A 51 10.12 -2.28 13.72
CA ALA A 51 10.05 -1.14 14.60
C ALA A 51 11.47 -0.98 15.13
N GLU A 52 12.08 0.20 14.87
CA GLU A 52 13.46 0.46 15.22
C GLU A 52 13.68 -0.05 16.64
N ALA A 53 14.47 -1.12 16.76
CA ALA A 53 14.73 -1.71 18.05
C ALA A 53 15.35 -0.61 18.90
N LYS A 54 14.59 -0.10 19.87
CA LYS A 54 14.99 0.96 20.76
C LYS A 54 16.32 0.54 21.37
N LYS A 55 17.41 1.23 21.00
CA LYS A 55 18.75 0.92 21.47
C LYS A 55 18.74 0.98 23.00
N VAL A 56 18.81 -0.17 23.65
CA VAL A 56 18.85 -0.24 25.11
C VAL A 56 20.26 0.19 25.52
N GLU A 57 20.41 1.45 25.93
CA GLU A 57 21.70 2.05 26.30
C GLU A 57 22.23 1.61 27.67
N ARG A 58 21.53 0.71 28.38
CA ARG A 58 22.04 0.12 29.62
C ARG A 58 21.85 -1.38 29.65
N PHE A 59 22.91 -2.08 29.30
CA PHE A 59 23.13 -3.46 29.67
C PHE A 59 24.03 -3.46 30.92
N GLN A 60 23.45 -3.61 32.12
CA GLN A 60 24.23 -4.02 33.29
C GLN A 60 24.25 -5.55 33.32
N GLY A 61 25.30 -6.12 32.75
CA GLY A 61 25.61 -7.53 32.94
C GLY A 61 26.51 -7.67 34.15
N GLU A 62 25.94 -8.02 35.29
CA GLU A 62 26.69 -8.72 36.32
C GLU A 62 26.16 -10.14 36.36
N GLY A 63 27.07 -11.09 36.07
CA GLY A 63 26.75 -12.48 35.80
C GLY A 63 26.09 -13.16 36.99
N ALA A 64 24.77 -13.10 37.05
CA ALA A 64 23.92 -14.02 37.76
C ALA A 64 22.50 -13.83 37.23
N THR A 65 21.76 -14.92 37.13
CA THR A 65 20.34 -14.94 36.83
C THR A 65 19.58 -14.22 37.95
N THR A 66 19.60 -12.90 37.96
CA THR A 66 18.82 -12.11 38.91
C THR A 66 17.61 -11.60 38.16
N SER A 67 16.48 -12.26 38.40
CA SER A 67 15.16 -11.70 38.11
C SER A 67 15.10 -10.28 38.66
N VAL A 68 14.97 -9.30 37.78
CA VAL A 68 14.74 -7.91 38.20
C VAL A 68 13.34 -7.84 38.79
N GLU A 69 13.22 -7.34 40.01
CA GLU A 69 11.93 -7.19 40.69
C GLU A 69 10.98 -6.34 39.82
N GLY A 70 9.85 -6.92 39.41
CA GLY A 70 8.88 -6.27 38.51
C GLY A 70 9.14 -6.43 37.01
N GLY A 71 10.21 -7.12 36.59
CA GLY A 71 10.49 -7.41 35.18
C GLY A 71 9.91 -8.76 34.72
N VAL A 72 9.21 -8.78 33.59
CA VAL A 72 8.87 -10.03 32.88
C VAL A 72 10.02 -10.37 31.93
N ARG A 73 10.42 -11.65 31.89
CA ARG A 73 11.44 -12.13 30.95
C ARG A 73 10.97 -11.87 29.52
N ALA A 74 11.70 -11.03 28.79
CA ALA A 74 11.32 -10.61 27.44
C ALA A 74 11.81 -11.57 26.33
N GLY A 75 12.57 -12.61 26.67
CA GLY A 75 13.13 -13.58 25.73
C GLY A 75 14.61 -13.90 25.96
N THR A 76 15.29 -14.38 24.92
CA THR A 76 16.73 -14.74 24.96
C THR A 76 17.57 -13.69 24.25
N ALA A 77 18.66 -13.23 24.88
CA ALA A 77 19.59 -12.28 24.27
C ALA A 77 20.84 -13.00 23.73
N TYR A 78 21.19 -12.72 22.48
CA TYR A 78 22.40 -13.22 21.80
C TYR A 78 23.38 -12.09 21.58
N ARG A 79 24.67 -12.36 21.77
CA ARG A 79 25.76 -11.45 21.41
C ARG A 79 26.33 -11.85 20.06
N LEU A 80 26.41 -10.90 19.12
CA LEU A 80 27.00 -11.11 17.81
C LEU A 80 28.52 -10.91 17.85
N PRO A 81 29.26 -11.38 16.83
CA PRO A 81 30.71 -11.22 16.74
C PRO A 81 31.18 -9.75 16.74
N ASP A 82 30.34 -8.83 16.27
CA ASP A 82 30.60 -7.38 16.26
C ASP A 82 30.35 -6.71 17.63
N GLY A 83 29.99 -7.48 18.65
CA GLY A 83 29.70 -7.00 19.99
C GLY A 83 28.25 -6.51 20.18
N SER A 84 27.43 -6.50 19.13
CA SER A 84 26.02 -6.12 19.23
C SER A 84 25.19 -7.18 19.96
N LEU A 85 24.03 -6.76 20.49
CA LEU A 85 23.08 -7.63 21.21
C LEU A 85 21.76 -7.70 20.45
N VAL A 86 21.26 -8.91 20.23
CA VAL A 86 19.96 -9.18 19.60
C VAL A 86 19.07 -9.92 20.61
N VAL A 87 17.88 -9.37 20.87
CA VAL A 87 16.88 -9.99 21.76
C VAL A 87 15.82 -10.69 20.91
N VAL A 88 15.63 -12.00 21.14
CA VAL A 88 14.61 -12.82 20.49
C VAL A 88 13.47 -13.05 21.48
N PRO A 89 12.26 -12.51 21.22
CA PRO A 89 11.08 -12.74 22.06
C PRO A 89 10.68 -14.22 22.09
N GLU A 90 10.12 -14.68 23.22
CA GLU A 90 9.46 -15.98 23.36
C GLU A 90 7.93 -15.87 23.26
#